data_AF-A0A4U3FAI5-F1
#
_entry.id   AF-A0A4U3FAI5-F1
#
_cell.length_a   1.000
_cell.length_b   1.000
_cell.length_c   1.000
_cell.angle_alpha   90.00
_cell.angle_beta   90.00
_cell.angle_gamma   90.00
#
_symmetry.space_group_name_H-M   'P 1'
#
loop_
_entity.id
_entity.type
_entity.pdbx_description
1 polymer ?
#
loop_
_entity_poly.entity_id
_entity_poly.type
_entity_poly.pdbx_seq_one_letter_code
_entity_poly.pdbx_strand_id
1 'polypeptide(L)'
;MLRNDRDTIVEVLKYLCDGLSPFQKMDSVEDFIKMHTDVYDTFGDDSFDILIDILLHPPELGRIDPNDFEYELQEALSAVGRRNPRYALDTIEDLLGIKSIRLVLINVIGGLKNENGLFLLESLLQPSAESDLLAEDELIGVACAVDEIRGEKAVELLAKMKIRYRNHSSDLLEYIEDGLNGY
;
A
#
# COMPACT_ATOMS: atom_id res chain seq x y z
N MET A 1 -26.74 6.74 0.05
CA MET A 1 -25.42 6.22 0.43
C MET A 1 -25.58 4.71 0.51
N LEU A 2 -24.99 3.96 -0.43
CA LEU A 2 -24.91 2.50 -0.31
C LEU A 2 -24.03 2.25 0.91
N ARG A 3 -24.57 1.57 1.91
CA ARG A 3 -23.81 1.14 3.08
C ARG A 3 -23.11 -0.12 2.63
N ASN A 4 -21.81 -0.04 2.37
CA ASN A 4 -21.06 -1.21 1.95
C ASN A 4 -20.81 -2.04 3.21
N ASP A 5 -21.37 -3.24 3.25
CA ASP A 5 -20.97 -4.20 4.27
C ASP A 5 -19.69 -4.93 3.82
N ARG A 6 -19.06 -5.60 4.78
CA ARG A 6 -17.83 -6.36 4.58
C ARG A 6 -17.94 -7.36 3.44
N ASP A 7 -19.05 -8.09 3.37
CA ASP A 7 -19.26 -9.14 2.36
C ASP A 7 -19.36 -8.53 0.96
N THR A 8 -20.04 -7.39 0.81
CA THR A 8 -20.11 -6.65 -0.46
C THR A 8 -18.73 -6.21 -0.92
N ILE A 9 -17.90 -5.64 -0.04
CA ILE A 9 -16.53 -5.23 -0.40
C ILE A 9 -15.68 -6.44 -0.79
N VAL A 10 -15.74 -7.54 -0.04
CA VAL A 10 -15.01 -8.77 -0.35
C VAL A 10 -15.40 -9.31 -1.73
N GLU A 11 -16.69 -9.36 -2.07
CA GLU A 11 -17.15 -9.84 -3.37
C GLU A 11 -16.69 -8.92 -4.52
N VAL A 12 -16.65 -7.60 -4.30
CA VAL A 12 -16.10 -6.66 -5.29
C VAL A 12 -14.61 -6.88 -5.51
N LEU A 13 -13.81 -7.02 -4.44
CA LEU A 13 -12.37 -7.27 -4.56
C LEU A 13 -12.09 -8.62 -5.24
N LYS A 14 -12.82 -9.67 -4.87
CA LYS A 14 -12.73 -10.98 -5.51
C LYS A 14 -13.04 -10.92 -7.00
N TYR A 15 -14.06 -10.16 -7.37
CA TYR A 15 -14.45 -9.95 -8.76
C TYR A 15 -13.36 -9.25 -9.58
N LEU A 16 -12.61 -8.31 -8.98
CA LEU A 16 -11.47 -7.66 -9.62
C LEU A 16 -10.32 -8.64 -9.86
N CYS A 17 -10.09 -9.56 -8.91
CA CYS A 17 -9.05 -10.59 -9.02
C CYS A 17 -9.33 -11.65 -10.09
N ASP A 18 -10.60 -12.02 -10.30
CA ASP A 18 -10.96 -13.28 -10.97
C ASP A 18 -10.67 -13.33 -12.48
N GLY A 19 -10.12 -12.27 -13.09
CA GLY A 19 -9.78 -12.21 -14.53
C GLY A 19 -11.00 -12.25 -15.46
N LEU A 20 -12.07 -12.95 -15.11
CA LEU A 20 -13.33 -13.12 -15.85
C LEU A 20 -14.25 -11.90 -15.79
N SER A 21 -13.72 -10.79 -15.30
CA SER A 21 -14.28 -9.47 -15.45
C SER A 21 -14.70 -9.27 -16.94
N PRO A 22 -15.93 -8.82 -17.27
CA PRO A 22 -16.37 -8.47 -18.62
C PRO A 22 -15.42 -7.50 -19.35
N PHE A 23 -14.51 -6.91 -18.57
CA PHE A 23 -13.56 -5.86 -18.87
C PHE A 23 -12.17 -6.38 -19.29
N GLN A 24 -11.92 -7.70 -19.38
CA GLN A 24 -10.78 -8.28 -20.14
C GLN A 24 -10.81 -7.96 -21.66
N LYS A 25 -11.84 -7.24 -22.11
CA LYS A 25 -11.96 -6.63 -23.44
C LYS A 25 -11.59 -5.14 -23.47
N MET A 26 -10.82 -4.65 -22.50
CA MET A 26 -10.33 -3.28 -22.53
C MET A 26 -9.10 -3.21 -23.44
N ASP A 27 -9.22 -2.39 -24.49
CA ASP A 27 -8.20 -2.24 -25.52
C ASP A 27 -6.97 -1.42 -25.05
N SER A 28 -7.01 -0.85 -23.83
CA SER A 28 -5.93 -0.01 -23.29
C SER A 28 -5.71 -0.16 -21.76
N VAL A 29 -4.47 0.06 -21.33
CA VAL A 29 -4.07 0.12 -19.90
C VAL A 29 -4.73 1.29 -19.17
N GLU A 30 -4.99 2.40 -19.86
CA GLU A 30 -5.65 3.58 -19.29
C GLU A 30 -7.10 3.27 -18.91
N ASP A 31 -7.84 2.54 -19.75
CA ASP A 31 -9.21 2.12 -19.46
C ASP A 31 -9.27 1.15 -18.27
N PHE A 32 -8.28 0.28 -18.15
CA PHE A 32 -8.13 -0.62 -17.01
C PHE A 32 -7.91 0.17 -15.70
N ILE A 33 -6.99 1.13 -15.68
CA ILE A 33 -6.71 1.98 -14.50
C ILE A 33 -7.96 2.80 -14.11
N LYS A 34 -8.62 3.39 -15.11
CA LYS A 34 -9.83 4.17 -14.89
C LYS A 34 -10.94 3.31 -14.28
N MET A 35 -11.13 2.08 -14.78
CA MET A 35 -12.13 1.16 -14.23
C MET A 35 -11.87 0.83 -12.75
N HIS A 36 -10.62 0.51 -12.37
CA HIS A 36 -10.30 0.22 -10.97
C HIS A 36 -10.59 1.43 -10.09
N THR A 37 -10.21 2.62 -10.55
CA THR A 37 -10.49 3.89 -9.87
C THR A 37 -12.01 4.10 -9.70
N ASP A 38 -12.78 3.91 -10.78
CA ASP A 38 -14.25 4.07 -10.77
C ASP A 38 -14.92 3.07 -9.82
N VAL A 39 -14.42 1.84 -9.71
CA VAL A 39 -14.94 0.83 -8.77
C VAL A 39 -14.69 1.27 -7.33
N TYR A 40 -13.47 1.70 -7.02
CA TYR A 40 -13.16 2.19 -5.67
C TYR A 40 -13.96 3.44 -5.34
N ASP A 41 -14.31 4.30 -6.30
CA ASP A 41 -15.20 5.45 -6.14
C ASP A 41 -16.64 5.11 -5.74
N THR A 42 -17.05 3.84 -5.88
CA THR A 42 -18.31 3.36 -5.30
C THR A 42 -18.22 3.03 -3.81
N PHE A 43 -17.00 2.96 -3.26
CA PHE A 43 -16.80 2.67 -1.84
C PHE A 43 -17.18 3.88 -0.97
N GLY A 44 -17.98 3.65 0.07
CA GLY A 44 -18.40 4.68 1.02
C GLY A 44 -17.26 5.17 1.93
N ASP A 45 -17.50 6.26 2.64
CA ASP A 45 -16.51 6.87 3.55
C ASP A 45 -16.09 5.93 4.70
N ASP A 46 -16.98 5.01 5.10
CA ASP A 46 -16.74 3.97 6.12
C ASP A 46 -16.00 2.74 5.57
N SER A 47 -15.73 2.69 4.26
CA SER A 47 -15.14 1.51 3.64
C SER A 47 -13.67 1.31 3.99
N PHE A 48 -12.95 2.37 4.41
CA PHE A 48 -11.55 2.23 4.84
C PHE A 48 -11.42 1.29 6.04
N ASP A 49 -12.28 1.46 7.05
CA ASP A 49 -12.27 0.63 8.26
C ASP A 49 -12.60 -0.84 7.94
N ILE A 50 -13.50 -1.05 6.98
CA ILE A 50 -13.88 -2.38 6.53
C ILE A 50 -12.73 -3.04 5.76
N LEU A 51 -12.01 -2.29 4.93
CA LEU A 51 -10.82 -2.80 4.23
C LEU A 51 -9.70 -3.15 5.23
N ILE A 52 -9.53 -2.36 6.30
CA ILE A 52 -8.62 -2.68 7.40
C ILE A 52 -9.07 -3.96 8.14
N ASP A 53 -10.36 -4.12 8.41
CA ASP A 53 -10.91 -5.36 8.98
C ASP A 53 -10.63 -6.58 8.07
N ILE A 54 -10.80 -6.44 6.75
CA ILE A 54 -10.49 -7.48 5.77
C ILE A 54 -8.99 -7.82 5.79
N LEU A 55 -8.11 -6.83 5.90
CA LEU A 55 -6.66 -7.05 5.98
C LEU A 55 -6.27 -7.81 7.25
N LEU A 56 -6.88 -7.46 8.39
CA LEU A 56 -6.63 -8.12 9.68
C LEU A 56 -7.27 -9.51 9.77
N HIS A 57 -8.37 -9.71 9.06
CA HIS A 57 -9.16 -10.93 9.07
C HIS A 57 -9.49 -11.36 7.63
N PRO A 58 -8.51 -11.87 6.86
CA PRO A 58 -8.71 -12.22 5.46
C PRO A 58 -9.85 -13.23 5.25
N PRO A 59 -10.72 -13.05 4.25
CA PRO A 59 -11.81 -13.98 3.95
C PRO A 59 -11.29 -15.27 3.28
N GLU A 60 -12.14 -16.30 3.22
CA GLU A 60 -11.86 -17.46 2.37
C GLU A 60 -11.92 -17.05 0.89
N LEU A 61 -10.82 -17.29 0.17
CA LEU A 61 -10.63 -16.84 -1.22
C LEU A 61 -11.07 -17.87 -2.28
N GLY A 62 -11.29 -19.13 -1.88
CA GLY A 62 -11.69 -20.18 -2.81
C GLY A 62 -10.62 -20.46 -3.86
N ARG A 63 -10.84 -20.00 -5.10
CA ARG A 63 -9.92 -20.22 -6.25
C ARG A 63 -9.02 -19.03 -6.56
N ILE A 64 -9.27 -17.88 -5.94
CA ILE A 64 -8.51 -16.65 -6.18
C ILE A 64 -7.11 -16.78 -5.59
N ASP A 65 -6.10 -16.34 -6.33
CA ASP A 65 -4.73 -16.28 -5.83
C ASP A 65 -4.66 -15.28 -4.66
N PRO A 66 -4.12 -15.66 -3.49
CA PRO A 66 -3.95 -14.75 -2.37
C PRO A 66 -3.16 -13.47 -2.70
N ASN A 67 -2.18 -13.55 -3.60
CA ASN A 67 -1.37 -12.38 -3.97
C ASN A 67 -2.18 -11.39 -4.82
N ASP A 68 -3.04 -11.89 -5.72
CA ASP A 68 -3.93 -11.03 -6.52
C ASP A 68 -4.93 -10.32 -5.60
N PHE A 69 -5.48 -11.04 -4.61
CA PHE A 69 -6.38 -10.44 -3.62
C PHE A 69 -5.69 -9.41 -2.73
N GLU A 70 -4.47 -9.70 -2.27
CA GLU A 70 -3.68 -8.75 -1.47
C GLU A 70 -3.37 -7.48 -2.26
N TYR A 71 -3.01 -7.63 -3.55
CA TYR A 71 -2.79 -6.50 -4.45
C TYR A 71 -4.05 -5.64 -4.60
N GLU A 72 -5.22 -6.23 -4.91
CA GLU A 72 -6.46 -5.45 -5.04
C GLU A 72 -6.89 -4.82 -3.71
N LEU A 73 -6.67 -5.50 -2.59
CA LEU A 73 -6.94 -4.94 -1.27
C LEU A 73 -6.04 -3.72 -0.98
N GLN A 74 -4.76 -3.79 -1.35
CA GLN A 74 -3.81 -2.67 -1.23
C GLN A 74 -4.23 -1.48 -2.12
N GLU A 75 -4.64 -1.74 -3.36
CA GLU A 75 -5.12 -0.71 -4.28
C GLU A 75 -6.38 -0.03 -3.75
N ALA A 76 -7.33 -0.82 -3.23
CA ALA A 76 -8.54 -0.32 -2.60
C ALA A 76 -8.25 0.55 -1.36
N LEU A 77 -7.38 0.07 -0.46
CA LEU A 77 -6.95 0.80 0.73
C LEU A 77 -6.31 2.14 0.36
N SER A 78 -5.44 2.13 -0.65
CA SER A 78 -4.78 3.34 -1.14
C SER A 78 -5.78 4.32 -1.76
N ALA A 79 -6.68 3.85 -2.64
CA ALA A 79 -7.66 4.69 -3.32
C ALA A 79 -8.67 5.31 -2.35
N VAL A 80 -9.22 4.52 -1.43
CA VAL A 80 -10.17 5.01 -0.42
C VAL A 80 -9.44 5.91 0.59
N GLY A 81 -8.26 5.50 1.06
CA GLY A 81 -7.47 6.27 2.03
C GLY A 81 -7.06 7.65 1.52
N ARG A 82 -6.78 7.81 0.21
CA ARG A 82 -6.49 9.12 -0.42
C ARG A 82 -7.58 10.17 -0.22
N ARG A 83 -8.84 9.76 0.03
CA ARG A 83 -9.96 10.68 0.28
C ARG A 83 -9.85 11.38 1.63
N ASN A 84 -9.24 10.71 2.61
CA ASN A 84 -8.93 11.28 3.91
C ASN A 84 -7.57 10.75 4.41
N PRO A 85 -6.44 11.24 3.83
CA PRO A 85 -5.12 10.68 4.09
C PRO A 85 -4.71 10.80 5.55
N ARG A 86 -5.19 11.85 6.25
CA ARG A 86 -4.92 12.02 7.68
C ARG A 86 -5.52 10.87 8.49
N TYR A 87 -6.81 10.57 8.28
CA TYR A 87 -7.46 9.46 8.95
C TYR A 87 -6.79 8.13 8.61
N ALA A 88 -6.48 7.90 7.33
CA ALA A 88 -5.81 6.68 6.90
C ALA A 88 -4.46 6.49 7.58
N LEU A 89 -3.62 7.53 7.64
CA LEU A 89 -2.31 7.48 8.28
C LEU A 89 -2.43 7.25 9.80
N ASP A 90 -3.34 7.95 10.48
CA ASP A 90 -3.59 7.78 11.92
C ASP A 90 -3.98 6.32 12.23
N THR A 91 -4.87 5.72 11.42
CA THR A 91 -5.27 4.31 11.57
C THR A 91 -4.14 3.34 11.25
N ILE A 92 -3.32 3.62 10.23
CA ILE A 92 -2.19 2.76 9.85
C ILE A 92 -1.11 2.76 10.93
N GLU A 93 -0.81 3.92 11.54
CA GLU A 93 0.23 4.06 12.58
C GLU A 93 0.04 3.04 13.71
N ASP A 94 -1.20 2.89 14.21
CA ASP A 94 -1.54 1.95 15.28
C ASP A 94 -1.33 0.47 14.90
N LEU A 95 -1.28 0.16 13.60
CA LEU A 95 -1.21 -1.20 13.07
C LEU A 95 0.18 -1.59 12.56
N LEU A 96 1.10 -0.63 12.39
CA LEU A 96 2.45 -0.88 11.86
C LEU A 96 3.27 -1.87 12.71
N GLY A 97 2.91 -2.09 13.98
CA GLY A 97 3.52 -3.12 14.81
C GLY A 97 3.28 -4.55 14.33
N ILE A 98 2.22 -4.81 13.55
CA ILE A 98 1.75 -6.15 13.17
C ILE A 98 2.53 -6.66 11.95
N LYS A 99 3.56 -7.49 12.19
CA LYS A 99 4.47 -8.01 11.15
C LYS A 99 3.76 -8.64 9.94
N SER A 100 2.67 -9.38 10.15
CA SER A 100 1.99 -10.12 9.07
C SER A 100 1.30 -9.23 8.03
N ILE A 101 1.08 -7.95 8.33
CA ILE A 101 0.42 -7.00 7.41
C ILE A 101 1.27 -5.77 7.13
N ARG A 102 2.43 -5.64 7.78
CA ARG A 102 3.22 -4.40 7.77
C ARG A 102 3.67 -4.01 6.38
N LEU A 103 4.11 -4.97 5.57
CA LEU A 103 4.50 -4.71 4.18
C LEU A 103 3.34 -4.09 3.38
N VAL A 104 2.13 -4.66 3.49
CA VAL A 104 0.92 -4.11 2.85
C VAL A 104 0.67 -2.67 3.33
N LEU A 105 0.76 -2.42 4.64
CA LEU A 105 0.58 -1.09 5.20
C LEU A 105 1.64 -0.08 4.72
N ILE A 106 2.90 -0.49 4.60
CA ILE A 106 3.99 0.33 4.04
C ILE A 106 3.65 0.73 2.61
N ASN A 107 3.22 -0.22 1.78
CA ASN A 107 2.83 0.04 0.40
C ASN A 107 1.60 0.97 0.33
N VAL A 108 0.61 0.78 1.21
CA VAL A 108 -0.54 1.69 1.30
C VAL A 108 -0.08 3.11 1.64
N ILE A 109 0.85 3.30 2.59
CA ILE A 109 1.40 4.63 2.92
C ILE A 109 1.98 5.32 1.67
N GLY A 110 2.76 4.58 0.86
CA GLY A 110 3.26 5.05 -0.44
C GLY A 110 2.12 5.43 -1.38
N GLY A 111 1.16 4.52 -1.51
CA GLY A 111 -0.05 4.66 -2.30
C GLY A 111 -0.87 5.88 -1.93
N LEU A 112 -0.90 6.33 -0.67
CA LEU A 112 -1.63 7.55 -0.27
C LEU A 112 -1.09 8.82 -0.93
N LYS A 113 0.15 8.82 -1.44
CA LYS A 113 0.83 9.96 -2.08
C LYS A 113 0.74 11.23 -1.24
N ASN A 114 0.88 11.08 0.07
CA ASN A 114 0.78 12.15 1.04
C ASN A 114 2.12 12.29 1.79
N GLU A 115 2.68 13.50 1.78
CA GLU A 115 3.99 13.79 2.39
C GLU A 115 4.05 13.42 3.88
N ASN A 116 2.93 13.46 4.61
CA ASN A 116 2.90 13.07 6.03
C ASN A 116 3.20 11.57 6.23
N GLY A 117 3.01 10.73 5.21
CA GLY A 117 3.39 9.33 5.24
C GLY A 117 4.89 9.11 5.44
N LEU A 118 5.72 10.06 5.00
CA LEU A 118 7.18 9.99 5.18
C LEU A 118 7.58 9.95 6.66
N PHE A 119 6.81 10.57 7.56
CA PHE A 119 7.11 10.53 8.99
C PHE A 119 6.95 9.12 9.58
N LEU A 120 5.93 8.38 9.13
CA LEU A 120 5.72 6.99 9.55
C LEU A 120 6.79 6.06 8.94
N LEU A 121 7.14 6.26 7.68
CA LEU A 121 8.20 5.49 7.01
C LEU A 121 9.57 5.75 7.67
N GLU A 122 9.89 7.00 8.00
CA GLU A 122 11.14 7.34 8.71
C GLU A 122 11.17 6.74 10.12
N SER A 123 10.03 6.68 10.83
CA SER A 123 9.96 6.12 12.18
C SER A 123 10.23 4.61 12.19
N LEU A 124 9.73 3.87 11.20
CA LEU A 124 10.03 2.43 11.01
C LEU A 124 11.52 2.15 10.81
N LEU A 125 12.25 3.10 10.21
CA LEU A 125 13.68 2.98 9.99
C LEU A 125 14.50 3.31 11.25
N GLN A 126 13.92 3.88 12.30
CA GLN A 126 14.66 4.17 13.53
C GLN A 126 14.94 2.89 14.32
N PRO A 127 16.19 2.62 14.72
CA PRO A 127 16.49 1.48 15.56
C PRO A 127 15.91 1.75 16.97
N SER A 128 14.94 0.95 17.40
CA SER A 128 14.50 0.96 18.81
C SER A 128 15.09 -0.26 19.54
N ALA A 129 15.25 -0.14 20.86
CA ALA A 129 15.79 -1.21 21.70
C ALA A 129 14.92 -2.49 21.72
N GLU A 130 13.69 -2.41 21.20
CA GLU A 130 12.69 -3.48 21.15
C GLU A 130 12.24 -3.82 19.71
N SER A 131 12.72 -3.11 18.68
CA SER A 131 12.32 -3.38 17.29
C SER A 131 13.12 -4.52 16.72
N ASP A 132 12.41 -5.61 16.38
CA ASP A 132 12.84 -6.50 15.32
C ASP A 132 13.18 -5.65 14.08
N LEU A 133 14.37 -5.86 13.53
CA LEU A 133 14.79 -5.24 12.29
C LEU A 133 13.74 -5.53 11.20
N LEU A 134 13.45 -4.52 10.38
CA LEU A 134 12.63 -4.72 9.19
C LEU A 134 13.21 -5.85 8.35
N ALA A 135 12.35 -6.69 7.80
CA ALA A 135 12.73 -7.68 6.81
C ALA A 135 13.15 -6.98 5.50
N GLU A 136 13.88 -7.69 4.63
CA GLU A 136 14.44 -7.09 3.41
C GLU A 136 13.35 -6.58 2.46
N ASP A 137 12.25 -7.32 2.34
CA ASP A 137 11.05 -6.94 1.59
C ASP A 137 10.37 -5.71 2.19
N GLU A 138 10.30 -5.60 3.52
CA GLU A 138 9.81 -4.38 4.19
C GLU A 138 10.73 -3.17 3.91
N LEU A 139 12.05 -3.35 3.88
CA LEU A 139 13.00 -2.27 3.53
C LEU A 139 12.84 -1.81 2.08
N ILE A 140 12.66 -2.75 1.16
CA ILE A 140 12.37 -2.47 -0.25
C ILE A 140 11.03 -1.74 -0.35
N GLY A 141 10.00 -2.24 0.33
CA GLY A 141 8.68 -1.60 0.40
C GLY A 141 8.77 -0.15 0.89
N VAL A 142 9.59 0.12 1.92
CA VAL A 142 9.83 1.49 2.39
C VAL A 142 10.48 2.34 1.30
N ALA A 143 11.50 1.84 0.60
CA ALA A 143 12.16 2.59 -0.48
C ALA A 143 11.16 2.94 -1.60
N CYS A 144 10.35 1.98 -2.04
CA CYS A 144 9.30 2.17 -3.03
C CYS A 144 8.25 3.20 -2.55
N ALA A 145 7.75 3.06 -1.33
CA ALA A 145 6.74 3.96 -0.78
C ALA A 145 7.26 5.41 -0.67
N VAL A 146 8.53 5.59 -0.31
CA VAL A 146 9.16 6.93 -0.29
C VAL A 146 9.25 7.52 -1.70
N ASP A 147 9.65 6.73 -2.70
CA ASP A 147 9.67 7.18 -4.10
C ASP A 147 8.27 7.52 -4.62
N GLU A 148 7.24 6.78 -4.23
CA GLU A 148 5.86 7.06 -4.66
C GLU A 148 5.30 8.37 -4.10
N ILE A 149 5.61 8.72 -2.84
CA ILE A 149 5.13 9.95 -2.19
C ILE A 149 5.74 11.20 -2.83
N ARG A 150 7.01 11.10 -3.18
CA ARG A 150 7.84 12.17 -3.75
C ARG A 150 8.08 13.40 -2.89
N GLY A 151 8.98 14.26 -3.39
CA GLY A 151 9.32 15.56 -2.82
C GLY A 151 10.72 15.63 -2.21
N GLU A 152 11.13 16.82 -1.79
CA GLU A 152 12.46 17.07 -1.22
C GLU A 152 12.73 16.19 0.01
N LYS A 153 11.73 16.02 0.89
CA LYS A 153 11.86 15.13 2.06
C LYS A 153 11.99 13.66 1.68
N ALA A 154 11.37 13.23 0.59
CA ALA A 154 11.52 11.85 0.10
C ALA A 154 12.96 11.61 -0.39
N VAL A 155 13.53 12.56 -1.13
CA VAL A 155 14.94 12.53 -1.56
C VAL A 155 15.88 12.47 -0.36
N GLU A 156 15.65 13.33 0.65
CA GLU A 156 16.45 13.30 1.89
C GLU A 156 16.38 11.94 2.60
N LEU A 157 15.19 11.34 2.68
CA LEU A 157 14.99 10.05 3.32
C LEU A 157 15.66 8.92 2.54
N LEU A 158 15.52 8.86 1.21
CA LEU A 158 16.22 7.89 0.37
C LEU A 158 17.75 8.05 0.47
N ALA A 159 18.26 9.27 0.53
CA ALA A 159 19.69 9.51 0.73
C ALA A 159 20.18 9.00 2.10
N LYS A 160 19.39 9.20 3.18
CA LYS A 160 19.67 8.62 4.50
C LYS A 160 19.66 7.08 4.44
N MET A 161 18.67 6.49 3.76
CA MET A 161 18.59 5.04 3.56
C MET A 161 19.82 4.50 2.83
N LYS A 162 20.24 5.12 1.73
CA LYS A 162 21.43 4.72 0.96
C LYS A 162 22.69 4.64 1.83
N ILE A 163 22.91 5.64 2.70
CA ILE A 163 24.06 5.65 3.60
C ILE A 163 23.96 4.53 4.64
N ARG A 164 22.77 4.37 5.24
CA ARG A 164 22.54 3.42 6.32
C ARG A 164 22.62 1.97 5.87
N TYR A 165 22.02 1.66 4.72
CA TYR A 165 21.88 0.31 4.19
C TYR A 165 22.89 0.00 3.07
N ARG A 166 23.97 0.78 2.95
CA ARG A 166 25.03 0.62 1.93
C ARG A 166 25.67 -0.78 1.80
N ASN A 167 25.47 -1.64 2.80
CA ASN A 167 26.01 -3.00 2.86
C ASN A 167 24.90 -4.08 2.74
N HIS A 168 23.66 -3.71 2.42
CA HIS A 168 22.54 -4.63 2.18
C HIS A 168 22.57 -5.16 0.73
N SER A 169 21.50 -5.85 0.32
CA SER A 169 21.38 -6.44 -1.02
C SER A 169 21.55 -5.40 -2.13
N SER A 170 21.96 -5.87 -3.30
CA SER A 170 21.95 -5.07 -4.54
C SER A 170 20.55 -4.53 -4.83
N ASP A 171 19.53 -5.34 -4.57
CA ASP A 171 18.15 -5.07 -4.96
C ASP A 171 17.62 -3.87 -4.17
N LEU A 172 17.79 -3.85 -2.83
CA LEU A 172 17.43 -2.68 -2.02
C LEU A 172 18.16 -1.40 -2.48
N LEU A 173 19.44 -1.50 -2.81
CA LEU A 173 20.22 -0.36 -3.27
C LEU A 173 19.75 0.15 -4.64
N GLU A 174 19.34 -0.75 -5.54
CA GLU A 174 18.75 -0.41 -6.84
C GLU A 174 17.46 0.38 -6.68
N TYR A 175 16.52 -0.08 -5.84
CA TYR A 175 15.28 0.66 -5.56
C TYR A 175 15.53 2.05 -4.96
N ILE A 176 16.51 2.17 -4.06
CA ILE A 176 16.89 3.48 -3.48
C ILE A 176 17.51 4.40 -4.56
N GLU A 177 18.34 3.85 -5.45
CA GLU A 177 18.99 4.61 -6.53
C GLU A 177 18.00 5.06 -7.59
N ASP A 178 17.07 4.20 -8.00
CA ASP A 178 16.02 4.54 -8.94
C ASP A 178 15.16 5.69 -8.42
N GLY A 179 14.76 5.62 -7.15
CA GLY A 179 14.04 6.71 -6.49
C GLY A 179 14.84 8.02 -6.51
N LEU A 180 16.13 8.00 -6.15
CA LEU A 180 16.98 9.19 -6.17
C LEU A 180 17.18 9.78 -7.58
N ASN A 181 17.24 8.95 -8.62
CA ASN A 181 17.43 9.37 -10.01
C ASN A 181 16.14 9.90 -10.67
N GLY A 182 14.98 9.70 -10.04
CA GLY A 182 13.69 10.19 -10.51
C GLY A 182 13.41 11.69 -10.30
N TYR A 183 14.37 12.44 -9.71
CA TYR A 183 14.25 13.86 -9.33
C TYR A 183 15.16 14.80 -10.12
#